data_AF-A0A7S2QYF5-F1
#
_entry.id   AF-A0A7S2QYF5-F1
#
_cell.length_a   1.000
_cell.length_b   1.000
_cell.length_c   1.000
_cell.angle_alpha   90.00
_cell.angle_beta   90.00
_cell.angle_gamma   90.00
#
_symmetry.space_group_name_H-M   'P 1'
#
loop_
_entity.id
_entity.type
_entity.pdbx_description
1 polymer ?
#
loop_
_entity_poly.entity_id
_entity_poly.type
_entity_poly.pdbx_seq_one_letter_code
_entity_poly.pdbx_strand_id
1 'polypeptide(L)'
;AFLVALACVLARAVAAATPIVVTDAATAPAGLDGVGRDASSRARLRCNACVVAVDAIYDDVEGERARRGGRVTLELAVDVMERTCARVGREFGLQMRDDRVTEMFSDDATVARARGRWITTYVSEACGTLIDGEHDEAWVELVNGGGNRRREVMCFERNRVCESAEAAKNANSARGAPGRDEL
;
A
#
# COMPACT_ATOMS: atom_id res chain seq x y z
N ALA A 1 -44.34 -43.20 -9.82
CA ALA A 1 -43.92 -41.85 -10.24
C ALA A 1 -43.75 -41.01 -8.99
N PHE A 2 -42.51 -40.81 -8.53
CA PHE A 2 -42.20 -39.88 -7.43
C PHE A 2 -40.91 -39.13 -7.78
N LEU A 3 -41.03 -37.82 -7.77
CA LEU A 3 -40.00 -36.82 -8.10
C LEU A 3 -38.88 -36.82 -7.06
N VAL A 4 -37.63 -36.75 -7.52
CA VAL A 4 -36.55 -36.08 -6.77
C VAL A 4 -35.79 -35.22 -7.77
N ALA A 5 -36.23 -33.96 -7.89
CA ALA A 5 -35.46 -32.92 -8.56
C ALA A 5 -34.32 -32.51 -7.62
N LEU A 6 -33.09 -32.84 -8.02
CA LEU A 6 -31.86 -32.46 -7.34
C LEU A 6 -31.64 -30.95 -7.53
N ALA A 7 -32.16 -30.12 -6.64
CA ALA A 7 -31.85 -28.70 -6.59
C ALA A 7 -30.45 -28.54 -5.96
N CYS A 8 -29.44 -28.45 -6.81
CA CYS A 8 -28.09 -28.04 -6.42
C CYS A 8 -28.15 -26.55 -6.02
N VAL A 9 -28.34 -26.27 -4.74
CA VAL A 9 -28.28 -24.91 -4.20
C VAL A 9 -26.81 -24.49 -4.18
N LEU A 10 -26.41 -23.75 -5.21
CA LEU A 10 -25.20 -22.92 -5.21
C LEU A 10 -25.34 -21.90 -4.08
N ALA A 11 -24.80 -22.23 -2.91
CA ALA A 11 -24.54 -21.25 -1.86
C ALA A 11 -23.45 -20.30 -2.37
N ARG A 12 -23.87 -19.20 -3.01
CA ARG A 12 -23.02 -18.02 -3.19
C ARG A 12 -22.71 -17.50 -1.80
N ALA A 13 -21.49 -17.76 -1.32
CA ALA A 13 -20.94 -17.04 -0.18
C ALA A 13 -20.93 -15.55 -0.55
N VAL A 14 -21.85 -14.79 0.03
CA VAL A 14 -21.81 -13.33 -0.03
C VAL A 14 -20.64 -12.93 0.84
N ALA A 15 -19.52 -12.54 0.23
CA ALA A 15 -18.43 -11.91 0.96
C ALA A 15 -19.02 -10.70 1.69
N ALA A 16 -19.13 -10.80 3.01
CA ALA A 16 -19.55 -9.67 3.83
C ALA A 16 -18.59 -8.51 3.53
N ALA A 17 -19.13 -7.41 3.02
CA ALA A 17 -18.33 -6.22 2.73
C ALA A 17 -17.68 -5.77 4.06
N THR A 18 -16.35 -5.83 4.15
CA THR A 18 -15.67 -5.38 5.37
C THR A 18 -15.88 -3.88 5.55
N PRO A 19 -16.09 -3.41 6.78
CA PRO A 19 -16.38 -2.01 7.02
C PRO A 19 -15.19 -1.14 6.60
N ILE A 20 -15.50 -0.12 5.79
CA ILE A 20 -14.63 1.03 5.56
C ILE A 20 -15.06 2.09 6.55
N VAL A 21 -14.15 2.50 7.43
CA VAL A 21 -14.36 3.63 8.33
C VAL A 21 -13.83 4.87 7.63
N VAL A 22 -14.73 5.76 7.20
CA VAL A 22 -14.34 7.09 6.72
C VAL A 22 -14.20 7.99 7.94
N THR A 23 -12.98 8.45 8.17
CA THR A 23 -12.61 9.33 9.28
C THR A 23 -12.40 10.75 8.73
N ASP A 24 -13.12 11.72 9.27
CA ASP A 24 -12.58 13.08 9.32
C ASP A 24 -11.68 13.20 10.56
N ALA A 25 -10.87 14.25 10.65
CA ALA A 25 -9.97 14.43 11.78
C ALA A 25 -10.71 14.54 13.14
N ALA A 26 -12.03 14.76 13.14
CA ALA A 26 -12.86 15.00 14.32
C ALA A 26 -13.67 13.77 14.79
N THR A 27 -13.90 12.77 13.93
CA THR A 27 -14.73 11.57 14.18
C THR A 27 -13.94 10.26 14.10
N ALA A 28 -12.62 10.36 14.14
CA ALA A 28 -11.77 9.20 14.03
C ALA A 28 -12.02 8.16 15.14
N PRO A 29 -12.02 6.85 14.81
CA PRO A 29 -12.19 5.78 15.78
C PRO A 29 -11.11 5.86 16.86
N ALA A 30 -11.45 5.36 18.06
CA ALA A 30 -10.48 5.15 19.13
C ALA A 30 -9.30 4.31 18.59
N GLY A 31 -8.13 4.92 18.40
CA GLY A 31 -7.02 4.27 17.70
C GLY A 31 -6.21 5.15 16.73
N LEU A 32 -6.57 6.43 16.54
CA LEU A 32 -5.63 7.43 15.99
C LEU A 32 -4.64 7.98 17.04
N ASP A 33 -4.59 7.37 18.22
CA ASP A 33 -3.60 7.72 19.24
C ASP A 33 -2.20 7.26 18.82
N GLY A 34 -1.49 8.15 18.13
CA GLY A 34 -0.06 8.01 17.80
C GLY A 34 0.24 7.89 16.31
N VAL A 35 -0.66 7.33 15.50
CA VAL A 35 -0.43 7.15 14.06
C VAL A 35 -0.27 8.51 13.36
N GLY A 36 0.87 8.72 12.71
CA GLY A 36 1.24 9.96 12.03
C GLY A 36 1.61 11.13 12.95
N ARG A 37 1.56 10.98 14.28
CA ARG A 37 1.85 12.07 15.22
C ARG A 37 3.34 12.25 15.48
N ASP A 38 4.10 11.17 15.62
CA ASP A 38 5.54 11.23 15.83
C ASP A 38 6.32 10.99 14.53
N ALA A 39 7.59 11.39 14.52
CA ALA A 39 8.45 11.28 13.34
C ALA A 39 8.68 9.83 12.91
N SER A 40 8.72 8.89 13.86
CA SER A 40 8.89 7.47 13.60
C SER A 40 7.65 6.88 12.91
N SER A 41 6.46 7.24 13.39
CA SER A 41 5.20 6.84 12.75
C SER A 41 5.04 7.42 11.34
N ARG A 42 5.36 8.72 11.15
CA ARG A 42 5.35 9.33 9.80
C ARG A 42 6.33 8.69 8.84
N ALA A 43 7.53 8.32 9.32
CA ALA A 43 8.52 7.62 8.50
C ALA A 43 7.98 6.25 8.05
N ARG A 44 7.35 5.48 8.96
CA ARG A 44 6.72 4.21 8.61
C ARG A 44 5.57 4.37 7.62
N LEU A 45 4.71 5.38 7.81
CA LEU A 45 3.62 5.68 6.88
C LEU A 45 4.13 6.03 5.48
N ARG A 46 5.17 6.87 5.36
CA ARG A 46 5.76 7.22 4.06
C ARG A 46 6.40 6.03 3.39
N CYS A 47 7.15 5.22 4.13
CA CYS A 47 7.77 4.01 3.59
C CYS A 47 6.71 3.04 3.08
N ASN A 48 5.67 2.77 3.88
CA ASN A 48 4.61 1.87 3.48
C ASN A 48 3.79 2.42 2.30
N ALA A 49 3.52 3.73 2.28
CA ALA A 49 2.88 4.40 1.15
C ALA A 49 3.67 4.23 -0.15
N CYS A 50 5.00 4.39 -0.10
CA CYS A 50 5.85 4.10 -1.27
C CYS A 50 5.72 2.64 -1.70
N VAL A 51 5.81 1.70 -0.77
CA VAL A 51 5.73 0.26 -1.08
C VAL A 51 4.41 -0.09 -1.78
N VAL A 52 3.27 0.35 -1.24
CA VAL A 52 1.97 0.02 -1.83
C VAL A 52 1.73 0.72 -3.16
N ALA A 53 2.20 1.97 -3.31
CA ALA A 53 2.12 2.68 -4.59
C ALA A 53 2.98 1.98 -5.65
N VAL A 54 4.19 1.54 -5.27
CA VAL A 54 5.10 0.83 -6.17
C VAL A 54 4.50 -0.50 -6.62
N ASP A 55 3.91 -1.26 -5.70
CA ASP A 55 3.24 -2.52 -6.06
C ASP A 55 2.04 -2.28 -6.98
N ALA A 56 1.18 -1.31 -6.67
CA ALA A 56 0.02 -1.01 -7.48
C ALA A 56 0.40 -0.61 -8.90
N ILE A 57 1.41 0.26 -9.05
CA ILE A 57 1.94 0.67 -10.35
C ILE A 57 2.49 -0.53 -11.10
N TYR A 58 3.33 -1.32 -10.44
CA TYR A 58 3.95 -2.47 -11.08
C TYR A 58 2.91 -3.48 -11.58
N ASP A 59 1.93 -3.81 -10.75
CA ASP A 59 0.88 -4.75 -11.09
C ASP A 59 0.02 -4.25 -12.26
N ASP A 60 -0.31 -2.95 -12.29
CA ASP A 60 -1.08 -2.35 -13.39
C ASP A 60 -0.27 -2.33 -14.71
N VAL A 61 1.02 -1.98 -14.66
CA VAL A 61 1.89 -1.95 -15.84
C VAL A 61 2.19 -3.37 -16.34
N GLU A 62 2.46 -4.33 -15.46
CA GLU A 62 2.63 -5.74 -15.84
C GLU A 62 1.33 -6.32 -16.43
N GLY A 63 0.18 -5.88 -15.92
CA GLY A 63 -1.12 -6.17 -16.52
C GLY A 63 -1.26 -5.67 -17.96
N GLU A 64 -0.76 -4.47 -18.28
CA GLU A 64 -0.69 -3.98 -19.67
C GLU A 64 0.30 -4.78 -20.52
N ARG A 65 1.47 -5.07 -19.97
CA ARG A 65 2.51 -5.87 -20.62
C ARG A 65 1.96 -7.23 -21.06
N ALA A 66 1.30 -7.93 -20.14
CA ALA A 66 0.69 -9.22 -20.38
C ALA A 66 -0.42 -9.15 -21.45
N ARG A 67 -1.28 -8.12 -21.40
CA ARG A 67 -2.34 -7.90 -22.40
C ARG A 67 -1.82 -7.64 -23.81
N ARG A 68 -0.65 -7.01 -23.93
CA ARG A 68 -0.03 -6.67 -25.21
C ARG A 68 0.94 -7.73 -25.73
N GLY A 69 1.38 -8.66 -24.87
CA GLY A 69 2.33 -9.72 -25.23
C GLY A 69 3.74 -9.21 -25.53
N GLY A 70 4.13 -8.05 -25.00
CA GLY A 70 5.38 -7.38 -25.36
C GLY A 70 5.86 -6.38 -24.32
N ARG A 71 7.01 -5.75 -24.59
CA ARG A 71 7.58 -4.71 -23.70
C ARG A 71 6.67 -3.48 -23.63
N VAL A 72 6.69 -2.82 -22.47
CA VAL A 72 5.98 -1.55 -22.27
C VAL A 72 6.90 -0.39 -22.67
N THR A 73 6.36 0.59 -23.41
CA THR A 73 7.04 1.85 -23.75
C THR A 73 6.99 2.82 -22.58
N LEU A 74 7.89 3.82 -22.57
CA LEU A 74 7.88 4.88 -21.55
C LEU A 74 6.54 5.61 -21.49
N GLU A 75 6.01 6.05 -22.63
CA GLU A 75 4.72 6.73 -22.73
C GLU A 75 3.58 5.89 -22.13
N LEU A 76 3.53 4.59 -22.46
CA LEU A 76 2.52 3.70 -21.89
C LEU A 76 2.71 3.50 -20.39
N ALA A 77 3.95 3.40 -19.91
CA ALA A 77 4.22 3.26 -18.48
C ALA A 77 3.72 4.51 -17.74
N VAL A 78 4.06 5.71 -18.21
CA VAL A 78 3.62 6.99 -17.62
C VAL A 78 2.10 7.08 -17.57
N ASP A 79 1.43 6.80 -18.69
CA ASP A 79 -0.03 6.77 -18.78
C ASP A 79 -0.67 5.84 -17.74
N VAL A 80 -0.09 4.65 -17.54
CA VAL A 80 -0.56 3.69 -16.54
C VAL A 80 -0.30 4.21 -15.14
N MET A 81 0.91 4.70 -14.88
CA MET A 81 1.31 5.25 -13.58
C MET A 81 0.36 6.38 -13.14
N GLU A 82 0.03 7.33 -14.01
CA GLU A 82 -0.89 8.41 -13.70
C GLU A 82 -2.30 7.89 -13.33
N ARG A 83 -2.83 6.94 -14.10
CA ARG A 83 -4.13 6.31 -13.80
C ARG A 83 -4.10 5.54 -12.48
N THR A 84 -3.04 4.78 -12.25
CA THR A 84 -2.83 4.03 -11.01
C THR A 84 -2.77 4.98 -9.83
N CYS A 85 -2.04 6.08 -9.92
CA CYS A 85 -1.92 7.04 -8.84
C CYS A 85 -3.23 7.75 -8.51
N ALA A 86 -4.03 8.07 -9.53
CA ALA A 86 -5.39 8.55 -9.31
C ALA A 86 -6.27 7.53 -8.57
N ARG A 87 -6.12 6.23 -8.89
CA ARG A 87 -6.83 5.12 -8.24
C ARG A 87 -6.39 4.92 -6.80
N VAL A 88 -5.08 4.84 -6.58
CA VAL A 88 -4.46 4.56 -5.28
C VAL A 88 -4.90 5.57 -4.22
N GLY A 89 -4.93 6.86 -4.55
CA GLY A 89 -5.41 7.92 -3.64
C GLY A 89 -6.88 7.80 -3.22
N ARG A 90 -7.70 7.06 -3.97
CA ARG A 90 -9.14 6.83 -3.66
C ARG A 90 -9.38 5.50 -2.95
N GLU A 91 -8.65 4.47 -3.35
CA GLU A 91 -8.94 3.08 -2.94
C GLU A 91 -8.17 2.67 -1.69
N PHE A 92 -6.98 3.20 -1.45
CA PHE A 92 -6.18 2.79 -0.30
C PHE A 92 -6.69 3.43 0.99
N GLY A 93 -6.52 2.70 2.09
CA GLY A 93 -6.74 3.16 3.45
C GLY A 93 -5.81 2.42 4.40
N LEU A 94 -5.68 2.92 5.64
CA LEU A 94 -4.88 2.24 6.65
C LEU A 94 -5.64 1.06 7.22
N GLN A 95 -5.01 -0.11 7.25
CA GLN A 95 -5.55 -1.32 7.83
C GLN A 95 -5.89 -1.09 9.31
N MET A 96 -7.04 -1.61 9.71
CA MET A 96 -7.46 -1.65 11.11
C MET A 96 -7.24 -3.06 11.68
N ARG A 97 -6.72 -3.14 12.89
CA ARG A 97 -6.57 -4.38 13.67
C ARG A 97 -7.00 -4.12 15.10
N ASP A 98 -7.88 -4.96 15.65
CA ASP A 98 -8.42 -4.82 17.01
C ASP A 98 -8.94 -3.40 17.29
N ASP A 99 -9.75 -2.87 16.36
CA ASP A 99 -10.30 -1.50 16.34
C ASP A 99 -9.29 -0.35 16.27
N ARG A 100 -8.00 -0.65 16.08
CA ARG A 100 -6.92 0.35 16.00
C ARG A 100 -6.41 0.53 14.58
N VAL A 101 -6.10 1.77 14.22
CA VAL A 101 -5.46 2.11 12.94
C VAL A 101 -3.99 1.70 12.99
N THR A 102 -3.51 1.05 11.94
CA THR A 102 -2.10 0.68 11.78
C THR A 102 -1.39 1.63 10.80
N GLU A 103 -0.08 1.47 10.62
CA GLU A 103 0.70 2.21 9.62
C GLU A 103 0.81 1.46 8.29
N MET A 104 -0.04 0.46 8.08
CA MET A 104 -0.07 -0.37 6.88
C MET A 104 -1.24 0.07 6.01
N PHE A 105 -0.97 0.48 4.78
CA PHE A 105 -1.97 0.72 3.75
C PHE A 105 -2.44 -0.59 3.12
N SER A 106 -3.67 -0.57 2.60
CA SER A 106 -4.25 -1.66 1.82
C SER A 106 -5.41 -1.17 0.96
N ASP A 107 -5.57 -1.76 -0.22
CA ASP A 107 -6.76 -1.66 -1.06
C ASP A 107 -7.72 -2.86 -0.92
N ASP A 108 -7.30 -3.92 -0.20
CA ASP A 108 -8.01 -5.19 -0.05
C ASP A 108 -9.42 -5.02 0.54
N ALA A 109 -10.42 -5.53 -0.19
CA ALA A 109 -11.83 -5.49 0.21
C ALA A 109 -12.18 -6.46 1.34
N THR A 110 -11.24 -7.30 1.78
CA THR A 110 -11.36 -8.21 2.92
C THR A 110 -10.72 -7.66 4.20
N VAL A 111 -10.10 -6.48 4.12
CA VAL A 111 -9.43 -5.83 5.26
C VAL A 111 -10.20 -4.57 5.64
N ALA A 112 -10.58 -4.48 6.92
CA ALA A 112 -11.16 -3.29 7.51
C ALA A 112 -10.15 -2.13 7.47
N ARG A 113 -10.60 -0.94 7.06
CA ARG A 113 -9.70 0.19 6.78
C ARG A 113 -10.24 1.52 7.26
N ALA A 114 -9.35 2.35 7.77
CA ALA A 114 -9.59 3.77 8.00
C ALA A 114 -9.16 4.59 6.78
N ARG A 115 -10.02 5.51 6.36
CA ARG A 115 -9.73 6.51 5.31
C ARG A 115 -9.91 7.92 5.85
N GLY A 116 -9.24 8.88 5.23
CA GLY A 116 -9.35 10.29 5.59
C GLY A 116 -8.35 11.08 4.78
N ARG A 117 -8.61 12.38 4.56
CA ARG A 117 -7.79 13.20 3.66
C ARG A 117 -6.30 13.12 4.00
N TRP A 118 -5.95 13.25 5.28
CA TRP A 118 -4.56 13.20 5.74
C TRP A 118 -3.93 11.81 5.60
N ILE A 119 -4.72 10.73 5.67
CA ILE A 119 -4.26 9.35 5.47
C ILE A 119 -3.92 9.13 4.01
N THR A 120 -4.84 9.48 3.12
CA THR A 120 -4.67 9.28 1.67
C THR A 120 -3.60 10.17 1.08
N THR A 121 -3.30 11.32 1.72
CA THR A 121 -2.19 12.21 1.32
C THR A 121 -0.84 11.48 1.25
N TYR A 122 -0.51 10.58 2.19
CA TYR A 122 0.78 9.88 2.14
C TYR A 122 0.96 9.06 0.86
N VAL A 123 -0.09 8.37 0.41
CA VAL A 123 -0.01 7.53 -0.79
C VAL A 123 -0.08 8.37 -2.05
N SER A 124 -0.86 9.45 -2.06
CA SER A 124 -0.87 10.42 -3.17
C SER A 124 0.48 11.14 -3.32
N GLU A 125 1.12 11.55 -2.23
CA GLU A 125 2.46 12.15 -2.23
C GLU A 125 3.50 11.16 -2.72
N ALA A 126 3.49 9.92 -2.21
CA ALA A 126 4.39 8.88 -2.68
C ALA A 126 4.24 8.65 -4.19
N CYS A 127 3.00 8.63 -4.69
CA CYS A 127 2.72 8.53 -6.11
C CYS A 127 3.28 9.70 -6.93
N GLY A 128 3.13 10.94 -6.44
CA GLY A 128 3.69 12.11 -7.12
C GLY A 128 5.22 12.08 -7.18
N THR A 129 5.88 11.57 -6.15
CA THR A 129 7.34 11.38 -6.15
C THR A 129 7.79 10.23 -7.07
N LEU A 130 6.95 9.22 -7.28
CA LEU A 130 7.28 8.12 -8.18
C LEU A 130 7.12 8.47 -9.67
N ILE A 131 6.41 9.57 -9.98
CA ILE A 131 6.12 10.08 -11.33
C ILE A 131 6.62 11.53 -11.43
N ASP A 132 7.93 11.72 -11.30
CA ASP A 132 8.57 13.04 -11.33
C ASP A 132 9.46 13.26 -12.56
N GLY A 133 9.42 12.35 -13.54
CA GLY A 133 10.23 12.41 -14.77
C GLY A 133 11.68 11.95 -14.57
N GLU A 134 12.24 12.07 -13.36
CA GLU A 134 13.59 11.60 -13.03
C GLU A 134 13.63 10.07 -12.90
N HIS A 135 12.51 9.46 -12.52
CA HIS A 135 12.43 8.03 -12.23
C HIS A 135 11.68 7.19 -13.28
N ASP A 136 11.12 7.83 -14.31
CA ASP A 136 10.25 7.15 -15.29
C ASP A 136 11.00 6.11 -16.14
N GLU A 137 12.25 6.39 -16.52
CA GLU A 137 13.08 5.41 -17.25
C GLU A 137 13.41 4.18 -16.39
N ALA A 138 13.74 4.41 -15.12
CA ALA A 138 14.01 3.34 -14.16
C ALA A 138 12.78 2.45 -13.96
N TRP A 139 11.58 3.03 -13.95
CA TRP A 139 10.33 2.27 -13.94
C TRP A 139 10.21 1.33 -15.14
N VAL A 140 10.43 1.84 -16.35
CA VAL A 140 10.32 1.05 -17.58
C VAL A 140 11.35 -0.08 -17.61
N GLU A 141 12.58 0.17 -17.19
CA GLU A 141 13.61 -0.87 -17.07
C GLU A 141 13.20 -1.95 -16.08
N LEU A 142 12.68 -1.52 -14.92
CA LEU A 142 12.34 -2.40 -13.83
C LEU A 142 11.12 -3.28 -14.15
N VAL A 143 10.09 -2.72 -14.78
CA VAL A 143 8.95 -3.49 -15.31
C VAL A 143 9.41 -4.46 -16.38
N ASN A 144 10.11 -3.99 -17.40
CA ASN A 144 10.52 -4.87 -18.50
C ASN A 144 11.50 -5.98 -18.05
N GLY A 145 12.28 -5.72 -17.00
CA GLY A 145 13.23 -6.64 -16.36
C GLY A 145 12.63 -7.61 -15.33
N GLY A 146 11.31 -7.58 -15.08
CA GLY A 146 10.62 -8.54 -14.22
C GLY A 146 10.52 -8.17 -12.73
N GLY A 147 11.02 -7.00 -12.33
CA GLY A 147 10.55 -6.30 -11.13
C GLY A 147 10.73 -6.92 -9.76
N ASN A 148 11.54 -7.99 -9.61
CA ASN A 148 11.70 -8.69 -8.33
C ASN A 148 12.27 -7.80 -7.19
N ARG A 149 12.92 -6.68 -7.53
CA ARG A 149 13.47 -5.69 -6.57
C ARG A 149 12.76 -4.34 -6.62
N ARG A 150 11.54 -4.26 -7.16
CA ARG A 150 10.78 -3.00 -7.35
C ARG A 150 10.73 -2.10 -6.13
N ARG A 151 10.41 -2.68 -4.97
CA ARG A 151 10.28 -1.94 -3.70
C ARG A 151 11.64 -1.44 -3.22
N GLU A 152 12.66 -2.28 -3.32
CA GLU A 152 14.02 -1.95 -2.90
C GLU A 152 14.58 -0.81 -3.75
N VAL A 153 14.52 -0.94 -5.07
CA VAL A 153 14.99 0.07 -6.01
C VAL A 153 14.25 1.39 -5.81
N MET A 154 12.91 1.36 -5.82
CA MET A 154 12.14 2.61 -5.80
C MET A 154 12.10 3.25 -4.41
N CYS A 155 11.88 2.48 -3.34
CA CYS A 155 11.65 3.04 -2.00
C CYS A 155 12.90 3.16 -1.13
N PHE A 156 13.96 2.40 -1.40
CA PHE A 156 15.19 2.39 -0.59
C PHE A 156 16.37 2.99 -1.35
N GLU A 157 16.62 2.60 -2.61
CA GLU A 157 17.80 3.04 -3.35
C GLU A 157 17.61 4.42 -4.00
N ARG A 158 16.48 4.64 -4.70
CA ARG A 158 16.21 5.89 -5.44
C ARG A 158 15.61 6.98 -4.56
N ASN A 159 14.40 6.74 -4.04
CA ASN A 159 13.69 7.75 -3.25
C ASN A 159 14.15 7.83 -1.80
N ARG A 160 14.79 6.75 -1.30
CA ARG A 160 15.33 6.66 0.08
C ARG A 160 14.30 6.95 1.19
N VAL A 161 13.00 6.90 0.86
CA VAL A 161 11.89 7.22 1.76
C VAL A 161 11.85 6.25 2.94
N CYS A 162 12.25 5.00 2.71
CA CYS A 162 12.25 3.96 3.73
C CYS A 162 13.43 3.99 4.71
N GLU A 163 14.52 4.71 4.41
CA GLU A 163 15.70 4.75 5.30
C GLU A 163 15.37 5.29 6.70
N SER A 164 14.55 6.33 6.75
CA SER A 164 14.11 6.93 8.01
C SER A 164 13.23 5.99 8.83
N ALA A 165 12.48 5.11 8.19
CA ALA A 165 11.65 4.11 8.85
C ALA A 165 12.52 2.98 9.45
N GLU A 166 13.55 2.55 8.73
CA GLU A 166 14.53 1.57 9.21
C GLU A 166 15.34 2.11 10.38
N ALA A 167 15.84 3.35 10.29
CA ALA A 167 16.55 4.00 11.37
C ALA A 167 15.69 4.07 12.65
N ALA A 168 14.40 4.38 12.51
CA ALA A 168 13.49 4.47 13.64
C ALA A 168 13.15 3.08 14.22
N LYS A 169 13.04 2.04 13.40
CA LYS A 169 12.92 0.64 13.86
C LYS A 169 14.16 0.22 14.66
N ASN A 170 15.35 0.52 14.14
CA ASN A 170 16.61 0.17 14.80
C ASN A 170 16.81 0.90 16.13
N ALA A 171 16.42 2.18 16.21
CA ALA A 171 16.46 2.96 17.44
C ALA A 171 15.50 2.41 18.51
N ASN A 172 14.31 1.93 18.11
CA ASN A 172 13.35 1.31 19.04
C ASN A 172 13.80 -0.09 19.49
N SER A 173 14.40 -0.89 18.61
CA SER A 173 14.99 -2.19 18.97
C SER A 173 16.17 -2.03 19.94
N ALA A 174 17.00 -0.99 19.79
CA ALA A 174 18.09 -0.68 20.70
C ALA A 174 17.60 -0.26 22.10
N ARG A 175 16.42 0.36 22.20
CA ARG A 175 15.78 0.72 23.48
C ARG A 175 14.99 -0.45 24.11
N GLY A 176 14.73 -1.50 23.33
CA GLY A 176 13.94 -2.67 23.72
C GLY A 176 14.76 -3.90 24.10
N ALA A 177 16.07 -3.79 24.30
CA ALA A 177 16.83 -4.87 24.91
C ALA A 177 16.50 -4.91 26.42
N PRO A 178 15.81 -5.95 26.93
CA PRO A 178 15.80 -6.18 28.35
C PRO A 178 17.26 -6.48 28.75
N GLY A 179 17.80 -5.66 29.65
CA GLY A 179 18.85 -6.14 30.52
C GLY A 179 18.29 -7.38 31.20
N ARG A 180 18.74 -8.55 30.74
CA ARG A 180 18.65 -9.79 31.50
C ARG A 180 19.33 -9.49 32.83
N ASP A 181 18.63 -9.70 33.93
CA ASP A 181 19.24 -9.77 35.25
C ASP A 181 20.48 -10.70 35.19
N GLU A 182 21.49 -10.40 36.00
CA GLU A 182 22.76 -11.14 36.20
C GLU A 182 23.94 -10.77 35.27
N LEU A 183 24.69 -9.73 35.64
CA LEU A 183 26.05 -9.81 36.23
C LEU A 183 26.55 -8.43 36.68
#